data_AF-A0A1X1EMC8-F1
#
_entry.id   AF-A0A1X1EMC8-F1
#
_cell.length_a   1.000
_cell.length_b   1.000
_cell.length_c   1.000
_cell.angle_alpha   90.00
_cell.angle_beta   90.00
_cell.angle_gamma   90.00
#
_symmetry.space_group_name_H-M   'P 1'
#
loop_
_entity.id
_entity.type
_entity.pdbx_description
1 polymer ?
#
loop_
_entity_poly.entity_id
_entity_poly.type
_entity_poly.pdbx_seq_one_letter_code
_entity_poly.pdbx_strand_id
1 'polypeptide(L)'
;MQQPFVFSFFMLWMTLSGAMSLSFTPDGTRTGFYLVWALLFILPFFLRPLAWAERQFRPAMTLILYRRKRAWVHLAPWQPTTDLTPARVCLFWQSVNASTCQALEKNRTVIISSHLLTGFRARRVLACIDESGLTVHSRTYRIPFTPAKRALMQLEILFRQWRWRTDFRRDWPVLILRRKS
;
A
#
# COMPACT_ATOMS: atom_id res chain seq x y z
N MET A 1 -16.97 -5.08 -8.76
CA MET A 1 -16.20 -5.44 -9.99
C MET A 1 -14.70 -5.71 -9.77
N GLN A 2 -14.20 -5.95 -8.54
CA GLN A 2 -12.79 -6.36 -8.33
C GLN A 2 -12.59 -7.88 -8.32
N GLN A 3 -13.64 -8.64 -7.97
CA GLN A 3 -13.65 -10.11 -7.98
C GLN A 3 -13.21 -10.74 -9.31
N PRO A 4 -13.65 -10.30 -10.51
CA PRO A 4 -13.23 -10.95 -11.75
C PRO A 4 -11.72 -10.78 -12.01
N PHE A 5 -11.12 -9.65 -11.63
CA PHE A 5 -9.67 -9.45 -11.75
C PHE A 5 -8.89 -10.33 -10.79
N VAL A 6 -9.34 -10.46 -9.53
CA VAL A 6 -8.71 -11.34 -8.55
C VAL A 6 -8.85 -12.81 -8.96
N PHE A 7 -10.02 -13.21 -9.45
CA PHE A 7 -10.24 -14.55 -9.98
C PHE A 7 -9.34 -14.83 -11.19
N SER A 8 -9.25 -13.90 -12.14
CA SER A 8 -8.36 -14.01 -13.30
C SER A 8 -6.91 -14.16 -12.88
N PHE A 9 -6.47 -13.43 -11.85
CA PHE A 9 -5.14 -13.59 -11.26
C PHE A 9 -4.92 -15.01 -10.74
N PHE A 10 -5.87 -15.57 -9.99
CA PHE A 10 -5.75 -16.93 -9.45
C PHE A 10 -5.74 -18.00 -10.53
N MET A 11 -6.57 -17.88 -11.57
CA MET A 11 -6.57 -18.81 -12.69
C MET A 11 -5.23 -18.76 -13.44
N LEU A 12 -4.74 -17.55 -13.72
CA LEU A 12 -3.44 -17.38 -14.35
C LEU A 12 -2.31 -17.96 -13.48
N TRP A 13 -2.31 -17.67 -12.17
CA TRP A 13 -1.32 -18.20 -11.24
C TRP A 13 -1.36 -19.72 -11.16
N MET A 14 -2.55 -20.31 -11.13
CA MET A 14 -2.75 -21.76 -11.12
C MET A 14 -2.15 -22.43 -12.37
N THR A 15 -2.40 -21.85 -13.55
CA THR A 15 -1.83 -22.37 -14.81
C THR A 15 -0.32 -22.21 -14.85
N LEU A 16 0.21 -21.07 -14.40
CA LEU A 16 1.63 -20.79 -14.39
C LEU A 16 2.38 -21.69 -13.40
N SER A 17 1.84 -21.87 -12.20
CA SER A 17 2.43 -22.76 -11.20
C SER A 17 2.41 -24.21 -11.70
N GLY A 18 1.35 -24.64 -12.36
CA GLY A 18 1.27 -25.98 -12.96
C GLY A 18 2.31 -26.19 -14.05
N ALA A 19 2.44 -25.23 -14.97
CA ALA A 19 3.45 -25.27 -16.03
C ALA A 19 4.88 -25.29 -15.46
N MET A 20 5.16 -24.47 -14.45
CA MET A 20 6.46 -24.46 -13.77
C MET A 20 6.76 -25.80 -13.09
N SER A 21 5.76 -26.41 -12.43
CA SER A 21 5.94 -27.72 -11.80
C SER A 21 6.34 -28.81 -12.77
N LEU A 22 5.82 -28.80 -14.00
CA LEU A 22 6.23 -29.74 -15.05
C LEU A 22 7.72 -29.61 -15.37
N SER A 23 8.24 -28.39 -15.43
CA SER A 23 9.67 -28.14 -15.67
C SER A 23 10.57 -28.64 -14.53
N PHE A 24 10.09 -28.63 -13.29
CA PHE A 24 10.84 -29.12 -12.12
C PHE A 24 10.72 -30.63 -11.89
N THR A 25 9.75 -31.29 -12.52
CA THR A 25 9.50 -32.74 -12.35
C THR A 25 9.48 -33.47 -13.70
N PRO A 26 10.60 -33.44 -14.46
CA PRO A 26 10.68 -34.05 -15.78
C PRO A 26 10.49 -35.58 -15.75
N ASP A 27 10.84 -36.23 -14.64
CA ASP A 27 10.68 -37.68 -14.44
C ASP A 27 9.21 -38.10 -14.21
N GLY A 28 8.27 -37.15 -14.17
CA GLY A 28 6.84 -37.42 -14.22
C GLY A 28 6.25 -38.10 -12.97
N THR A 29 6.96 -38.10 -11.84
CA THR A 29 6.40 -38.63 -10.59
C THR A 29 5.22 -37.76 -10.14
N ARG A 30 4.02 -38.35 -10.15
CA ARG A 30 2.76 -37.65 -9.79
C ARG A 30 2.87 -36.95 -8.44
N THR A 31 3.49 -37.61 -7.46
CA THR A 31 3.71 -37.06 -6.12
C THR A 31 4.61 -35.82 -6.13
N GLY A 32 5.71 -35.85 -6.89
CA GLY A 32 6.63 -34.72 -7.02
C GLY A 32 5.94 -33.51 -7.66
N PHE A 33 5.19 -33.75 -8.75
CA PHE A 33 4.45 -32.70 -9.44
C PHE A 33 3.49 -31.96 -8.51
N TYR A 34 2.62 -32.69 -7.80
CA TYR A 34 1.63 -32.08 -6.91
C TYR A 34 2.26 -31.35 -5.74
N LEU A 35 3.38 -31.87 -5.19
CA LEU A 35 4.10 -31.22 -4.10
C LEU A 35 4.70 -29.88 -4.56
N VAL A 36 5.43 -29.86 -5.68
CA VAL A 36 6.01 -28.62 -6.24
C VAL A 36 4.90 -27.64 -6.61
N TRP A 37 3.81 -28.13 -7.21
CA TRP A 37 2.66 -27.29 -7.59
C TRP A 37 2.00 -26.63 -6.38
N ALA A 38 1.76 -27.38 -5.32
CA ALA A 38 1.18 -26.84 -4.08
C ALA A 38 2.09 -25.78 -3.45
N LEU A 39 3.41 -26.03 -3.40
CA LEU A 39 4.38 -25.06 -2.88
C LEU A 39 4.40 -23.76 -3.70
N LEU A 40 4.46 -23.87 -5.03
CA LEU A 40 4.42 -22.70 -5.92
C LEU A 40 3.09 -21.95 -5.82
N PHE A 41 1.97 -22.67 -5.75
CA PHE A 41 0.65 -22.05 -5.67
C PHE A 41 0.49 -21.25 -4.37
N ILE A 42 0.98 -21.77 -3.24
CA ILE A 42 0.90 -21.12 -1.93
C ILE A 42 1.93 -20.00 -1.77
N LEU A 43 2.95 -19.93 -2.63
CA LEU A 43 4.05 -18.95 -2.55
C LEU A 43 3.61 -17.50 -2.25
N PRO A 44 2.58 -16.93 -2.90
CA PRO A 44 2.14 -15.57 -2.61
C PRO A 44 1.67 -15.35 -1.16
N PHE A 45 1.15 -16.37 -0.48
CA PHE A 45 0.68 -16.27 0.90
C PHE A 45 1.82 -16.17 1.93
N PHE A 46 3.04 -16.56 1.56
CA PHE A 46 4.24 -16.33 2.38
C PHE A 46 4.65 -14.84 2.43
N LEU A 47 3.99 -13.97 1.67
CA LEU A 47 4.17 -12.52 1.83
C LEU A 47 3.69 -12.00 3.19
N ARG A 48 2.79 -12.72 3.89
CA ARG A 48 2.35 -12.33 5.24
C ARG A 48 3.47 -12.45 6.28
N PRO A 49 4.12 -13.61 6.49
CA PRO A 49 5.24 -13.70 7.44
C PRO A 49 6.40 -12.77 7.04
N LEU A 50 6.65 -12.58 5.74
CA LEU A 50 7.63 -11.60 5.27
C LEU A 50 7.25 -10.17 5.67
N ALA A 51 6.00 -9.75 5.46
CA ALA A 51 5.51 -8.44 5.88
C ALA A 51 5.55 -8.26 7.40
N TRP A 52 5.36 -9.34 8.17
CA TRP A 52 5.53 -9.32 9.62
C TRP A 52 7.00 -9.10 10.01
N ALA A 53 7.93 -9.82 9.38
CA ALA A 53 9.36 -9.61 9.59
C ALA A 53 9.79 -8.19 9.20
N GLU A 54 9.37 -7.69 8.03
CA GLU A 54 9.65 -6.31 7.58
C GLU A 54 9.24 -5.27 8.62
N ARG A 55 8.10 -5.45 9.32
CA ARG A 55 7.66 -4.54 10.38
C ARG A 55 8.60 -4.50 11.59
N GLN A 56 9.17 -5.63 11.97
CA GLN A 56 10.09 -5.70 13.10
C GLN A 56 11.37 -4.93 12.81
N PHE A 57 11.86 -5.00 11.56
CA PHE A 57 13.08 -4.29 11.15
C PHE A 57 12.84 -2.85 10.70
N ARG A 58 11.61 -2.50 10.29
CA ARG A 58 11.25 -1.17 9.77
C ARG A 58 10.05 -0.60 10.53
N PRO A 59 10.26 -0.01 11.71
CA PRO A 59 9.17 0.50 12.55
C PRO A 59 8.49 1.74 11.96
N ALA A 60 9.09 2.38 10.96
CA ALA A 60 8.53 3.57 10.33
C ALA A 60 7.11 3.30 9.78
N MET A 61 6.19 4.20 10.11
CA MET A 61 4.78 4.11 9.67
C MET A 61 4.57 4.68 8.27
N THR A 62 5.48 5.54 7.82
CA THR A 62 5.41 6.20 6.52
C THR A 62 6.72 6.05 5.76
N LEU A 63 6.63 6.23 4.44
CA LEU A 63 7.74 6.22 3.51
C LEU A 63 7.73 7.54 2.74
N ILE A 64 8.88 8.21 2.68
CA ILE A 64 9.07 9.38 1.81
C ILE A 64 9.82 8.95 0.56
N LEU A 65 9.16 9.04 -0.60
CA LEU A 65 9.79 8.81 -1.89
C LEU A 65 10.10 10.14 -2.56
N TYR A 66 11.38 10.40 -2.82
CA TYR A 66 11.84 11.58 -3.52
C TYR A 66 11.90 11.32 -5.03
N ARG A 67 11.27 12.18 -5.83
CA ARG A 67 11.31 12.09 -7.28
C ARG A 67 11.39 13.48 -7.92
N ARG A 68 12.52 13.79 -8.54
CA ARG A 68 12.83 15.11 -9.10
C ARG A 68 12.67 16.18 -8.01
N LYS A 69 11.82 17.20 -8.23
CA LYS A 69 11.49 18.27 -7.26
C LYS A 69 10.27 17.92 -6.37
N ARG A 70 9.82 16.66 -6.49
CA ARG A 70 8.73 15.92 -5.83
C ARG A 70 9.11 15.24 -4.53
N ALA A 71 8.36 15.37 -3.44
CA ALA A 71 8.36 14.33 -2.40
C ALA A 71 6.96 13.70 -2.27
N TRP A 72 6.92 12.39 -2.11
CA TRP A 72 5.68 11.64 -1.92
C TRP A 72 5.69 10.98 -0.55
N VAL A 73 4.70 11.30 0.26
CA VAL A 73 4.51 10.70 1.58
C VAL A 73 3.42 9.64 1.45
N HIS A 74 3.82 8.39 1.67
CA HIS A 74 2.95 7.22 1.62
C HIS A 74 2.89 6.52 2.97
N LEU A 75 1.81 5.78 3.22
CA LEU A 75 1.85 4.73 4.23
C LEU A 75 2.92 3.71 3.82
N ALA A 76 3.77 3.32 4.75
CA ALA A 76 4.77 2.32 4.45
C ALA A 76 4.10 0.97 4.06
N PRO A 77 4.55 0.30 2.98
CA PRO A 77 3.83 -0.85 2.40
C PRO A 77 3.83 -2.09 3.31
N TRP A 78 4.72 -2.13 4.30
CA TRP A 78 4.70 -3.19 5.32
C TRP A 78 3.63 -2.94 6.39
N GLN A 79 3.14 -1.71 6.58
CA GLN A 79 2.15 -1.41 7.62
C GLN A 79 0.76 -1.97 7.28
N PRO A 80 -0.02 -2.42 8.28
CA PRO A 80 -1.35 -2.91 8.03
C PRO A 80 -2.25 -1.78 7.53
N THR A 81 -3.08 -2.08 6.52
CA THR A 81 -4.01 -1.12 5.93
C THR A 81 -5.45 -1.30 6.43
N THR A 82 -5.70 -2.35 7.22
CA THR A 82 -7.01 -2.77 7.76
C THR A 82 -6.95 -3.00 9.29
N ASP A 83 -8.10 -2.92 9.97
CA ASP A 83 -8.31 -2.99 11.44
C ASP A 83 -7.25 -2.28 12.27
N LEU A 84 -7.00 -1.02 11.91
CA LEU A 84 -6.13 -0.15 12.69
C LEU A 84 -6.85 0.25 13.97
N THR A 85 -6.26 -0.08 15.12
CA THR A 85 -6.71 0.46 16.41
C THR A 85 -6.64 1.99 16.41
N PRO A 86 -7.47 2.69 17.19
CA PRO A 86 -7.42 4.15 17.29
C PRO A 86 -6.01 4.69 17.61
N ALA A 87 -5.28 4.01 18.50
CA ALA A 87 -3.89 4.33 18.82
C ALA A 87 -2.97 4.23 17.60
N ARG A 88 -3.07 3.16 16.79
CA ARG A 88 -2.28 3.03 15.56
C ARG A 88 -2.64 4.07 14.51
N VAL A 89 -3.91 4.43 14.40
CA VAL A 89 -4.35 5.52 13.53
C VAL A 89 -3.72 6.84 13.97
N CYS A 90 -3.65 7.10 15.28
CA CYS A 90 -3.00 8.29 15.83
C CYS A 90 -1.50 8.32 15.47
N LEU A 91 -0.78 7.23 15.76
CA LEU A 91 0.65 7.09 15.42
C LEU A 91 0.90 7.26 13.91
N PHE A 92 0.01 6.72 13.08
CA PHE A 92 0.08 6.90 11.63
C PHE A 92 0.00 8.39 11.25
N TRP A 93 -0.97 9.14 11.78
CA TRP A 93 -1.11 10.55 11.44
C TRP A 93 0.01 11.42 12.02
N GLN A 94 0.53 11.09 13.20
CA GLN A 94 1.74 11.72 13.73
C GLN A 94 2.93 11.52 12.79
N SER A 95 3.13 10.29 12.30
CA SER A 95 4.20 9.99 11.34
C SER A 95 3.98 10.71 10.00
N VAL A 96 2.75 10.76 9.49
CA VAL A 96 2.43 11.52 8.26
C VAL A 96 2.76 12.99 8.43
N ASN A 97 2.39 13.61 9.55
CA ASN A 97 2.70 15.02 9.82
C ASN A 97 4.22 15.24 9.86
N ALA A 98 4.95 14.47 10.67
CA ALA A 98 6.41 14.59 10.80
C ALA A 98 7.12 14.42 9.44
N SER A 99 6.78 13.38 8.69
CA SER A 99 7.37 13.12 7.38
C SER A 99 6.97 14.16 6.33
N THR A 100 5.79 14.77 6.45
CA THR A 100 5.35 15.85 5.56
C THR A 100 6.13 17.13 5.83
N CYS A 101 6.31 17.53 7.10
CA CYS A 101 7.11 18.69 7.47
C CYS A 101 8.57 18.50 7.02
N GLN A 102 9.17 17.35 7.32
CA GLN A 102 10.52 17.00 6.88
C GLN A 102 10.65 17.05 5.34
N ALA A 103 9.65 16.56 4.61
CA ALA A 103 9.65 16.62 3.16
C ALA A 103 9.50 18.05 2.62
N LEU A 104 8.73 18.92 3.28
CA LEU A 104 8.53 20.33 2.90
C LEU A 104 9.76 21.20 3.17
N GLU A 105 10.61 20.82 4.13
CA GLU A 105 11.90 21.47 4.35
C GLU A 105 12.81 21.31 3.12
N LYS A 106 12.84 20.10 2.55
CA LYS A 106 13.75 19.73 1.45
C LYS A 106 13.15 19.91 0.06
N ASN A 107 11.82 19.88 -0.08
CA ASN A 107 11.14 19.89 -1.36
C ASN A 107 10.03 20.94 -1.42
N ARG A 108 9.95 21.63 -2.56
CA ARG A 108 8.91 22.64 -2.82
C ARG A 108 7.50 22.05 -2.93
N THR A 109 7.38 20.76 -3.26
CA THR A 109 6.08 20.11 -3.43
C THR A 109 6.07 18.74 -2.75
N VAL A 110 5.08 18.52 -1.90
CA VAL A 110 4.83 17.27 -1.21
C VAL A 110 3.46 16.73 -1.58
N ILE A 111 3.38 15.44 -1.87
CA ILE A 111 2.15 14.77 -2.27
C ILE A 111 1.85 13.67 -1.26
N ILE A 112 0.70 13.76 -0.61
CA ILE A 112 0.20 12.77 0.33
C ILE A 112 -0.92 12.00 -0.34
N SER A 113 -0.82 10.68 -0.37
CA SER A 113 -1.86 9.82 -0.91
C SER A 113 -2.16 8.69 0.08
N SER A 114 -3.41 8.58 0.50
CA SER A 114 -3.82 7.55 1.47
C SER A 114 -5.33 7.34 1.43
N HIS A 115 -5.81 6.11 1.51
CA HIS A 115 -7.24 5.80 1.68
C HIS A 115 -7.82 6.34 2.99
N LEU A 116 -6.95 6.64 3.96
CA LEU A 116 -7.31 7.19 5.26
C LEU A 116 -7.44 8.71 5.25
N LEU A 117 -7.01 9.39 4.19
CA LEU A 117 -7.02 10.84 4.08
C LEU A 117 -8.46 11.34 3.85
N THR A 118 -9.10 11.79 4.92
CA THR A 118 -10.41 12.47 4.86
C THR A 118 -10.23 13.98 4.85
N GLY A 119 -11.27 14.73 4.50
CA GLY A 119 -11.22 16.20 4.55
C GLY A 119 -10.89 16.75 5.94
N PHE A 120 -11.37 16.09 7.01
CA PHE A 120 -10.98 16.43 8.38
C PHE A 120 -9.48 16.20 8.65
N ARG A 121 -8.94 15.07 8.20
CA ARG A 121 -7.52 14.73 8.38
C ARG A 121 -6.61 15.62 7.55
N ALA A 122 -7.01 15.95 6.32
CA ALA A 122 -6.31 16.93 5.49
C ALA A 122 -6.22 18.29 6.19
N ARG A 123 -7.32 18.77 6.81
CA ARG A 123 -7.30 20.00 7.61
C ARG A 123 -6.35 19.92 8.80
N ARG A 124 -6.31 18.81 9.52
CA ARG A 124 -5.36 18.61 10.64
C ARG A 124 -3.90 18.59 10.19
N VAL A 125 -3.61 17.99 9.03
CA VAL A 125 -2.26 18.04 8.43
C VAL A 125 -1.88 19.50 8.14
N LEU A 126 -2.78 20.27 7.54
CA LEU A 126 -2.53 21.69 7.24
C LEU A 126 -2.30 22.52 8.51
N ALA A 127 -3.10 22.33 9.56
CA ALA A 127 -2.90 23.00 10.85
C ALA A 127 -1.52 22.68 11.45
N CYS A 128 -1.10 21.41 11.44
CA CYS A 128 0.21 21.01 11.95
C CYS A 128 1.38 21.62 11.16
N ILE A 129 1.22 21.78 9.84
CA ILE A 129 2.23 22.44 8.99
C ILE A 129 2.32 23.94 9.32
N ASP A 130 1.18 24.59 9.54
CA ASP A 130 1.11 26.01 9.92
C ASP A 130 1.73 26.24 11.30
N GLU A 131 1.43 25.38 12.28
CA GLU A 131 2.08 25.35 13.60
C GLU A 131 3.60 25.14 13.51
N SER A 132 4.08 24.45 12.47
CA SER A 132 5.51 24.26 12.20
C SER A 132 6.16 25.48 11.51
N GLY A 133 5.43 26.59 11.34
CA GLY A 133 5.91 27.82 10.70
C GLY A 133 6.05 27.74 9.18
N LEU A 134 5.50 26.70 8.53
CA LEU A 134 5.60 26.49 7.10
C LEU A 134 4.35 27.00 6.37
N THR A 135 4.52 27.98 5.50
CA THR A 135 3.40 28.45 4.66
C THR A 135 3.27 27.59 3.39
N VAL A 136 2.09 27.03 3.18
CA VAL A 136 1.81 26.14 2.05
C VAL A 136 0.54 26.53 1.30
N HIS A 137 0.55 26.28 -0.01
CA HIS A 137 -0.66 26.21 -0.81
C HIS A 137 -1.09 24.74 -0.93
N SER A 138 -2.37 24.46 -0.68
CA SER A 138 -2.88 23.09 -0.66
C SER A 138 -3.96 22.88 -1.72
N ARG A 139 -3.97 21.69 -2.32
CA ARG A 139 -5.03 21.27 -3.23
C ARG A 139 -5.33 19.79 -3.04
N THR A 140 -6.60 19.47 -2.83
CA THR A 140 -7.07 18.09 -2.71
C THR A 140 -7.68 17.63 -4.01
N TYR A 141 -7.25 16.46 -4.47
CA TYR A 141 -7.80 15.79 -5.64
C TYR A 141 -8.46 14.48 -5.23
N ARG A 142 -9.48 14.09 -5.98
CA ARG A 142 -10.11 12.77 -5.90
C ARG A 142 -9.81 12.05 -7.19
N ILE A 143 -8.90 11.09 -7.13
CA ILE A 143 -8.49 10.33 -8.30
C ILE A 143 -9.38 9.09 -8.38
N PRO A 144 -10.05 8.80 -9.52
CA PRO A 144 -10.90 7.64 -9.63
C PRO A 144 -10.08 6.37 -9.42
N PHE A 145 -10.56 5.52 -8.51
CA PHE A 145 -9.90 4.26 -8.20
C PHE A 145 -10.41 3.20 -9.16
N THR A 146 -9.63 2.92 -10.21
CA THR A 146 -10.02 1.98 -11.27
C THR A 146 -10.19 0.56 -10.72
N PRO A 147 -11.04 -0.28 -11.35
CA PRO A 147 -11.23 -1.67 -10.92
C PRO A 147 -9.93 -2.48 -10.82
N ALA A 148 -9.01 -2.28 -11.76
CA ALA A 148 -7.70 -2.93 -11.73
C ALA A 148 -6.86 -2.52 -10.52
N LYS A 149 -6.84 -1.23 -10.16
CA LYS A 149 -6.11 -0.75 -8.96
C LYS A 149 -6.75 -1.26 -7.67
N ARG A 150 -8.08 -1.38 -7.61
CA ARG A 150 -8.80 -2.02 -6.50
C ARG A 150 -8.40 -3.49 -6.37
N ALA A 151 -8.37 -4.21 -7.48
CA ALA A 151 -7.96 -5.62 -7.49
C ALA A 151 -6.51 -5.79 -7.03
N LEU A 152 -5.58 -4.95 -7.51
CA LEU A 152 -4.19 -4.96 -7.05
C LEU A 152 -4.09 -4.74 -5.53
N MET A 153 -4.79 -3.74 -5.01
CA MET A 153 -4.83 -3.47 -3.56
C MET A 153 -5.47 -4.64 -2.79
N GLN A 154 -6.51 -5.28 -3.35
CA GLN A 154 -7.16 -6.44 -2.75
C GLN A 154 -6.22 -7.66 -2.73
N LEU A 155 -5.44 -7.90 -3.79
CA LEU A 155 -4.40 -8.93 -3.83
C LEU A 155 -3.30 -8.65 -2.80
N GLU A 156 -2.85 -7.40 -2.68
CA GLU A 156 -1.87 -7.00 -1.66
C GLU A 156 -2.38 -7.28 -0.24
N ILE A 157 -3.63 -6.90 0.07
CA ILE A 157 -4.26 -7.18 1.36
C ILE A 157 -4.41 -8.69 1.57
N LEU A 158 -4.83 -9.43 0.55
CA LEU A 158 -5.01 -10.87 0.63
C LEU A 158 -3.68 -11.57 0.94
N PHE A 159 -2.62 -11.27 0.20
CA PHE A 159 -1.35 -11.98 0.36
C PHE A 159 -0.53 -11.52 1.56
N ARG A 160 -0.53 -10.22 1.89
CA ARG A 160 0.26 -9.68 3.01
C ARG A 160 -0.48 -9.68 4.35
N GLN A 161 -1.82 -9.72 4.35
CA GLN A 161 -2.62 -9.63 5.56
C GLN A 161 -3.60 -10.79 5.75
N TRP A 162 -3.75 -11.67 4.75
CA TRP A 162 -4.73 -12.77 4.71
C TRP A 162 -6.15 -12.30 4.99
N ARG A 163 -6.54 -11.19 4.34
CA ARG A 163 -7.82 -10.52 4.56
C ARG A 163 -8.52 -10.20 3.25
N TRP A 164 -9.85 -10.18 3.32
CA TRP A 164 -10.69 -9.79 2.22
C TRP A 164 -11.46 -8.52 2.55
N ARG A 165 -11.46 -7.53 1.64
CA ARG A 165 -12.21 -6.28 1.82
C ARG A 165 -13.32 -6.19 0.79
N THR A 166 -14.54 -5.99 1.27
CA THR A 166 -15.72 -5.79 0.44
C THR A 166 -15.85 -4.33 -0.01
N ASP A 167 -15.56 -3.39 0.89
CA ASP A 167 -15.83 -1.97 0.66
C ASP A 167 -14.59 -1.16 0.31
N PHE A 168 -14.40 -0.93 -0.99
CA PHE A 168 -13.40 0.00 -1.49
C PHE A 168 -14.01 1.37 -1.78
N ARG A 169 -13.29 2.43 -1.39
CA ARG A 169 -13.64 3.79 -1.80
C ARG A 169 -13.61 3.90 -3.32
N ARG A 170 -14.55 4.67 -3.88
CA ARG A 170 -14.60 4.94 -5.32
C ARG A 170 -13.45 5.83 -5.77
N ASP A 171 -13.04 6.75 -4.90
CA ASP A 171 -11.98 7.72 -5.16
C ASP A 171 -10.85 7.60 -4.16
N TRP A 172 -9.63 7.82 -4.65
CA TRP A 172 -8.43 7.96 -3.85
C TRP A 172 -8.15 9.44 -3.57
N PRO A 173 -8.21 9.88 -2.30
CA PRO A 173 -7.90 11.25 -1.95
C PRO A 173 -6.38 11.47 -2.01
N VAL A 174 -6.00 12.55 -2.69
CA VAL A 174 -4.60 13.00 -2.84
C VAL A 174 -4.52 14.46 -2.41
N LEU A 175 -3.69 14.74 -1.42
CA LEU A 175 -3.40 16.10 -0.98
C LEU A 175 -2.05 16.52 -1.55
N ILE A 176 -2.04 17.59 -2.33
CA ILE A 176 -0.83 18.20 -2.85
C ILE A 176 -0.57 19.47 -2.05
N LEU A 177 0.63 19.57 -1.50
CA LEU A 177 1.13 20.70 -0.73
C LEU A 177 2.28 21.34 -1.50
N ARG A 178 2.23 22.64 -1.68
CA ARG A 178 3.30 23.42 -2.30
C ARG A 178 3.75 24.50 -1.32
N ARG A 179 5.02 24.47 -0.93
CA ARG A 179 5.59 25.51 -0.07
C ARG A 179 5.55 26.86 -0.80
N LYS A 180 5.01 27.87 -0.12
CA LYS A 180 5.18 29.28 -0.50
C LYS A 180 6.60 29.65 -0.03
N SER A 181 7.40 30.13 -0.97
CA SER A 181 8.80 30.49 -0.73
C SER A 181 8.91 31.48 0.42
#